data_AF-R0KUI2-F1
#
_entry.id   AF-R0KUI2-F1
#
_cell.length_a   1.000
_cell.length_b   1.000
_cell.length_c   1.000
_cell.angle_alpha   90.00
_cell.angle_beta   90.00
_cell.angle_gamma   90.00
#
_symmetry.space_group_name_H-M   'P 1'
#
loop_
_entity.id
_entity.type
_entity.pdbx_description
1 polymer ?
#
loop_
_entity_poly.entity_id
_entity_poly.type
_entity_poly.pdbx_seq_one_letter_code
_entity_poly.pdbx_strand_id
1 'polypeptide(L)' 'MGVSEEVKDNLDLSIEDYVTVGGIKKKFTDITEEDKEKMDEKEYENYFEIYFKYN' A
#
# COMPACT_ATOMS: atom_id res chain seq x y z
N MET A 1 3.55 -28.82 11.11
CA MET A 1 2.88 -28.27 9.93
C MET A 1 2.93 -26.77 10.09
N GLY A 2 3.79 -26.11 9.34
CA GLY A 2 3.90 -24.66 9.38
C GLY A 2 4.06 -24.20 7.94
N VAL A 3 3.04 -23.54 7.42
CA VAL A 3 3.17 -22.31 6.65
C VAL A 3 1.89 -21.52 6.91
N SER A 4 2.06 -20.41 7.61
CA SER A 4 1.09 -19.35 7.81
C SER A 4 1.02 -18.48 6.55
N GLU A 5 0.00 -17.62 6.44
CA GLU A 5 -0.16 -16.51 5.47
C GLU A 5 -0.83 -16.83 4.13
N GLU A 6 -2.16 -17.05 4.19
CA GLU A 6 -3.06 -16.90 3.03
C GLU A 6 -3.93 -15.64 3.19
N VAL A 7 -3.29 -14.46 3.20
CA VAL A 7 -4.01 -13.17 3.02
C VAL A 7 -3.41 -12.45 1.80
N LYS A 8 -3.50 -13.09 0.64
CA LYS A 8 -2.97 -12.56 -0.63
C LYS A 8 -3.94 -12.74 -1.80
N ASP A 9 -5.24 -12.76 -1.53
CA ASP A 9 -6.24 -13.02 -2.57
C ASP A 9 -7.15 -11.81 -2.81
N ASN A 10 -7.12 -11.32 -4.05
CA ASN A 10 -7.92 -10.27 -4.69
C ASN A 10 -7.34 -8.85 -4.85
N LEU A 11 -6.04 -8.72 -5.16
CA LEU A 11 -5.55 -7.53 -5.88
C LEU A 11 -5.10 -7.92 -7.30
N ASP A 12 -5.99 -8.55 -8.08
CA ASP A 12 -5.74 -8.93 -9.48
C ASP A 12 -5.89 -7.73 -10.45
N LEU A 13 -5.51 -6.53 -10.01
CA LEU A 13 -5.55 -5.35 -10.84
C LEU A 13 -4.19 -4.69 -10.76
N SER A 14 -3.62 -4.41 -11.93
CA SER A 14 -2.43 -3.58 -12.09
C SER A 14 -2.71 -2.18 -11.53
N ILE A 15 -2.69 -2.03 -10.21
CA ILE A 15 -2.75 -0.75 -9.54
C ILE A 15 -1.39 -0.11 -9.77
N GLU A 16 -1.27 0.58 -10.91
CA GLU A 16 -0.13 1.40 -11.27
C GLU A 16 -0.15 2.76 -10.53
N ASP A 17 -0.99 2.89 -9.51
CA ASP A 17 -1.04 4.08 -8.65
C ASP A 17 0.20 4.11 -7.72
N TYR A 18 0.72 5.33 -7.55
CA TYR A 18 1.92 5.59 -6.77
C TYR A 18 1.56 6.40 -5.52
N VAL A 19 2.12 6.00 -4.39
CA VAL A 19 2.00 6.66 -3.11
C VAL A 19 3.35 7.30 -2.79
N THR A 20 3.34 8.45 -2.13
CA THR A 20 4.59 9.06 -1.64
C THR A 20 4.79 8.62 -0.20
N VAL A 21 5.99 8.17 0.16
CA VAL A 21 6.35 7.73 1.50
C VAL A 21 7.63 8.40 1.92
N GLY A 22 7.58 9.24 2.96
CA GLY A 22 8.73 10.03 3.40
C GLY A 22 9.35 10.85 2.25
N GLY A 23 8.51 11.33 1.32
CA GLY A 23 8.95 12.07 0.13
C GLY A 23 9.40 11.20 -1.05
N ILE A 24 9.36 9.87 -0.96
CA ILE A 24 9.74 8.95 -2.04
C ILE A 24 8.49 8.33 -2.67
N LYS A 25 8.33 8.47 -3.99
CA LYS A 25 7.25 7.80 -4.72
C LYS A 25 7.52 6.30 -4.82
N LYS A 26 6.60 5.49 -4.29
CA LYS A 26 6.58 4.04 -4.36
C LYS A 26 5.27 3.57 -4.95
N LYS A 27 5.26 2.39 -5.59
CA LYS A 27 4.00 1.80 -6.06
C LYS A 27 3.16 1.40 -4.86
N PHE A 28 1.84 1.58 -4.97
CA PHE A 28 0.91 1.17 -3.92
C PHE A 28 1.08 -0.31 -3.54
N THR A 29 1.33 -1.17 -4.53
CA THR A 29 1.58 -2.61 -4.33
C THR A 29 2.91 -2.93 -3.65
N ASP A 30 3.87 -2.01 -3.66
CA ASP A 30 5.18 -2.13 -3.01
C ASP A 30 5.20 -1.51 -1.61
N ILE A 31 4.09 -0.91 -1.16
CA ILE A 31 3.99 -0.31 0.17
C ILE A 31 3.96 -1.41 1.23
N THR A 32 4.97 -1.42 2.10
CA THR A 32 5.03 -2.28 3.28
C THR A 32 4.42 -1.59 4.51
N GLU A 33 4.25 -2.31 5.61
CA GLU A 33 3.84 -1.71 6.89
C GLU A 33 4.87 -0.68 7.39
N GLU A 34 6.18 -0.96 7.24
CA GLU A 34 7.24 -0.01 7.60
C GLU A 34 7.18 1.30 6.78
N ASP A 35 6.70 1.22 5.55
CA ASP A 35 6.49 2.39 4.70
C ASP A 35 5.30 3.21 5.22
N LYS A 36 4.20 2.55 5.64
CA LYS A 36 3.04 3.25 6.22
C LYS A 36 3.40 4.00 7.51
N GLU A 37 4.29 3.46 8.32
CA GLU A 37 4.77 4.13 9.55
C GLU A 37 5.65 5.35 9.27
N LYS A 38 6.27 5.42 8.09
CA LYS A 38 7.10 6.55 7.65
C LYS A 38 6.32 7.60 6.87
N MET A 39 5.05 7.34 6.55
CA MET A 39 4.19 8.29 5.88
C MET A 39 3.81 9.42 6.84
N ASP A 40 3.96 10.65 6.37
CA ASP A 40 3.32 11.79 7.00
C ASP A 40 1.79 11.73 6.81
N GLU A 41 1.04 12.51 7.58
CA GLU A 41 -0.44 12.53 7.52
C GLU A 41 -0.98 12.68 6.10
N LYS A 42 -0.40 13.59 5.30
CA LYS A 42 -0.78 13.82 3.89
C LYS A 42 -0.49 12.62 2.98
N GLU A 43 0.59 11.89 3.26
CA GLU A 43 0.99 10.73 2.49
C GLU A 43 0.08 9.54 2.80
N TYR A 44 -0.30 9.42 4.07
CA TYR A 44 -1.24 8.42 4.55
C TYR A 44 -2.65 8.67 4.01
N GLU A 45 -3.11 9.93 3.93
CA GLU A 45 -4.37 10.28 3.27
C GLU A 45 -4.39 9.79 1.82
N ASN A 46 -3.34 10.08 1.05
CA ASN A 46 -3.24 9.67 -0.35
C ASN A 46 -3.17 8.13 -0.50
N TYR A 47 -2.46 7.44 0.41
CA TYR A 47 -2.47 5.99 0.50
C TYR A 47 -3.89 5.45 0.74
N PHE A 48 -4.62 6.05 1.67
CA PHE A 48 -5.96 5.63 2.05
C PHE A 48 -6.97 5.89 0.93
N GLU A 49 -6.87 7.01 0.21
CA GLU A 49 -7.68 7.29 -0.97
C GLU A 49 -7.49 6.23 -2.05
N ILE A 50 -6.24 5.84 -2.33
CA ILE A 50 -5.94 4.77 -3.28
C ILE A 50 -6.49 3.44 -2.76
N TYR A 51 -6.25 3.08 -1.51
CA TYR A 51 -6.79 1.86 -0.91
C TYR A 51 -8.32 1.80 -1.02
N PHE A 52 -9.02 2.88 -0.66
CA PHE A 52 -10.48 2.97 -0.71
C PHE A 52 -11.02 2.94 -2.15
N LYS A 53 -10.29 3.49 -3.13
CA LYS A 53 -10.68 3.46 -4.55
C LYS A 53 -10.67 2.05 -5.14
N TYR A 54 -9.83 1.17 -4.59
CA TYR A 54 -9.64 -0.21 -5.08
C TYR A 54 -10.25 -1.29 -4.17
N ASN A 55 -10.86 -0.92 -3.04
CA ASN A 55 -11.56 -1.81 -2.10
C ASN A 55 -13.07 -1.61 -2.20
#